data_AF-A0A5C8S8G8-F1
#
_entry.id   AF-A0A5C8S8G8-F1
#
_cell.length_a   1.000
_cell.length_b   1.000
_cell.length_c   1.000
_cell.angle_alpha   90.00
_cell.angle_beta   90.00
_cell.angle_gamma   90.00
#
_symmetry.space_group_name_H-M   'P 1'
#
loop_
_entity.id
_entity.type
_entity.pdbx_description
1 polymer ?
#
loop_
_entity_poly.entity_id
_entity_poly.type
_entity_poly.pdbx_seq_one_letter_code
_entity_poly.pdbx_strand_id
1 'polypeptide(L)' 'MISATSISSAGLVAASQRFASSATQVAEIGTSLPSATQVDLSSTAVRMIEDKASFAANAAVVRASDAMERKLLDIRV' A
#
# COMPACT_ATOMS: atom_id res chain seq x y z
N MET A 1 11.97 7.13 19.34
CA MET A 1 11.97 5.88 18.57
C MET A 1 10.69 5.07 18.75
N ILE A 2 10.17 4.89 19.97
CA ILE A 2 8.87 4.22 20.23
C ILE A 2 7.72 4.77 19.36
N SER A 3 7.69 6.10 19.15
CA SER A 3 6.66 6.77 18.34
C SER A 3 6.72 6.44 16.85
N ALA A 4 7.91 6.20 16.26
CA ALA A 4 8.03 5.89 14.84
C ALA A 4 7.62 4.45 14.54
N THR A 5 8.00 3.52 15.42
CA THR A 5 7.58 2.12 15.35
C THR A 5 6.07 1.98 15.55
N SER A 6 5.47 2.75 16.46
CA SER A 6 4.01 2.74 16.67
C SER A 6 3.23 3.38 15.52
N ILE A 7 3.76 4.42 14.87
CA ILE A 7 3.15 5.03 13.68
C ILE A 7 3.29 4.09 12.49
N SER A 8 4.45 3.46 12.33
CA SER A 8 4.68 2.46 11.27
C SER A 8 3.76 1.25 11.44
N SER A 9 3.62 0.71 12.66
CA SER A 9 2.71 -0.41 12.92
C SER A 9 1.24 -0.03 12.73
N ALA A 10 0.82 1.17 13.14
CA ALA A 10 -0.53 1.67 12.89
C ALA A 10 -0.81 1.86 11.38
N GLY A 11 0.17 2.38 10.64
CA GLY A 11 0.08 2.53 9.18
C GLY A 11 0.00 1.19 8.45
N LEU A 12 0.75 0.19 8.92
CA LEU A 12 0.76 -1.17 8.37
C LEU A 12 -0.57 -1.89 8.65
N VAL A 13 -1.15 -1.69 9.83
CA VAL A 13 -2.47 -2.22 10.20
C VAL A 13 -3.60 -1.54 9.43
N ALA A 14 -3.50 -0.23 9.17
CA ALA A 14 -4.45 0.48 8.32
C ALA A 14 -4.34 0.03 6.85
N ALA A 15 -3.11 -0.19 6.36
CA ALA A 15 -2.86 -0.72 5.02
C ALA A 15 -3.37 -2.15 4.86
N SER A 16 -3.19 -3.02 5.86
CA SER A 16 -3.70 -4.40 5.80
C SER A 16 -5.22 -4.46 5.81
N GLN A 17 -5.89 -3.60 6.59
CA GLN A 17 -7.35 -3.47 6.57
C GLN A 17 -7.87 -2.98 5.21
N ARG A 18 -7.22 -1.98 4.61
CA ARG A 18 -7.55 -1.52 3.25
C ARG A 18 -7.34 -2.62 2.22
N PHE A 19 -6.23 -3.36 2.32
CA PHE A 19 -5.94 -4.47 1.41
C PHE A 19 -6.98 -5.60 1.52
N ALA A 20 -7.37 -5.97 2.75
CA ALA A 20 -8.41 -6.96 2.97
C ALA A 20 -9.77 -6.51 2.41
N SER A 21 -10.14 -5.24 2.61
CA SER A 21 -11.36 -4.65 2.07
C SER A 21 -11.36 -4.60 0.54
N SER A 22 -10.25 -4.23 -0.09
CA SER A 22 -10.10 -4.28 -1.54
C SER A 22 -10.14 -5.71 -2.08
N ALA A 23 -9.54 -6.68 -1.38
CA ALA A 23 -9.60 -8.09 -1.77
C ALA A 23 -11.04 -8.64 -1.71
N THR A 24 -11.83 -8.28 -0.69
CA THR A 24 -13.26 -8.62 -0.64
C THR A 24 -14.05 -7.95 -1.77
N GLN A 25 -13.77 -6.69 -2.09
CA GLN A 25 -14.43 -5.98 -3.19
C GLN A 25 -14.13 -6.62 -4.56
N VAL A 26 -12.88 -7.04 -4.79
CA VAL A 26 -12.47 -7.75 -6.00
C VAL A 26 -13.11 -9.14 -6.07
N ALA A 27 -13.21 -9.85 -4.95
CA ALA A 27 -13.91 -11.13 -4.87
C ALA A 27 -15.42 -10.99 -5.14
N GLU A 28 -16.06 -9.92 -4.66
CA GLU A 28 -17.47 -9.59 -4.94
C GLU A 28 -17.68 -9.24 -6.42
N ILE A 29 -16.76 -8.49 -7.05
CA ILE A 29 -16.77 -8.24 -8.50
C ILE A 29 -16.59 -9.55 -9.30
N GLY A 30 -15.81 -10.50 -8.78
CA GLY A 30 -15.59 -11.81 -9.41
C GLY A 30 -16.76 -12.79 -9.24
N THR A 31 -17.63 -12.60 -8.25
CA THR A 31 -18.73 -13.52 -7.90
C THR A 31 -20.10 -12.99 -8.30
N SER A 32 -20.30 -11.68 -8.29
CA SER A 32 -21.44 -11.01 -8.89
C SER A 32 -20.93 -10.43 -10.19
N LEU A 33 -21.26 -11.01 -11.34
CA LEU A 33 -21.07 -10.33 -12.63
C LEU A 33 -22.09 -9.17 -12.67
N PRO A 34 -21.70 -7.89 -12.49
CA PRO A 34 -22.51 -6.84 -13.08
C PRO A 34 -22.33 -7.01 -14.60
N SER A 35 -23.38 -6.75 -15.37
CA SER A 35 -23.34 -6.88 -16.83
C SER A 35 -22.03 -6.30 -17.39
N ALA A 36 -21.37 -7.06 -18.28
CA ALA A 36 -20.07 -6.76 -18.90
C ALA A 36 -19.96 -5.39 -19.60
N THR A 37 -21.04 -4.61 -19.58
CA THR A 37 -21.19 -3.26 -20.10
C THR A 37 -20.73 -2.16 -19.12
N GLN A 38 -20.45 -2.47 -17.84
CA GLN A 38 -20.23 -1.43 -16.80
C GLN A 38 -18.87 -1.49 -16.09
N VAL A 39 -17.97 -2.39 -16.46
CA VAL A 39 -16.58 -2.38 -15.96
C VAL A 39 -15.73 -1.66 -17.00
N ASP A 40 -15.50 -0.38 -16.79
CA ASP A 40 -14.50 0.35 -17.54
C ASP A 40 -13.10 -0.14 -17.12
N LEU A 41 -12.65 -1.20 -17.79
CA LEU A 41 -11.34 -1.81 -17.60
C LEU A 41 -10.21 -0.80 -17.81
N SER A 42 -10.42 0.23 -18.64
CA SER A 42 -9.40 1.23 -18.92
C SER A 42 -9.15 2.17 -17.74
N SER A 43 -10.21 2.72 -17.12
CA SER A 43 -10.05 3.51 -15.88
C SER A 43 -9.60 2.66 -14.69
N THR A 44 -10.01 1.39 -14.64
CA THR A 44 -9.58 0.47 -13.59
C THR A 44 -8.09 0.14 -13.70
N ALA A 45 -7.57 -0.06 -14.92
CA ALA A 45 -6.14 -0.28 -15.15
C ALA A 45 -5.30 0.95 -14.80
N VAL A 46 -5.76 2.17 -15.13
CA VAL A 46 -5.09 3.42 -14.75
C VAL A 46 -5.02 3.55 -13.23
N ARG A 47 -6.13 3.32 -12.53
CA ARG A 47 -6.17 3.35 -11.06
C ARG A 47 -5.20 2.34 -10.46
N MET A 48 -5.12 1.14 -11.01
CA MET A 48 -4.16 0.12 -10.56
C MET A 48 -2.70 0.54 -10.78
N ILE A 49 -2.39 1.26 -11.87
CA ILE A 49 -1.05 1.81 -12.12
C ILE A 49 -0.73 2.93 -11.13
N GLU A 50 -1.69 3.82 -10.85
CA GLU A 50 -1.55 4.90 -9.86
C GLU A 50 -1.34 4.35 -8.45
N ASP A 51 -2.10 3.32 -8.07
CA ASP A 51 -1.97 2.63 -6.78
C ASP A 51 -0.60 1.96 -6.65
N LYS A 52 -0.12 1.30 -7.72
CA LYS A 52 1.22 0.71 -7.77
C LYS A 52 2.31 1.78 -7.63
N ALA A 53 2.17 2.92 -8.30
CA ALA A 53 3.12 4.03 -8.21
C ALA A 53 3.16 4.61 -6.78
N SER A 54 1.99 4.79 -6.17
CA SER A 54 1.86 5.27 -4.79
C SER A 54 2.47 4.30 -3.79
N PHE A 55 2.26 2.99 -3.97
CA PHE A 55 2.89 1.97 -3.15
C PHE A 55 4.41 1.97 -3.31
N ALA A 56 4.92 2.06 -4.55
CA ALA A 56 6.36 2.11 -4.81
C ALA A 56 7.02 3.34 -4.19
N ALA A 57 6.37 4.51 -4.27
CA ALA A 57 6.84 5.74 -3.63
C ALA A 57 6.90 5.59 -2.10
N ASN A 58 5.83 5.08 -1.49
CA ASN A 58 5.80 4.84 -0.04
C ASN A 58 6.86 3.80 0.39
N ALA A 59 7.05 2.73 -0.38
CA ALA A 59 8.09 1.74 -0.12
C ALA A 59 9.50 2.33 -0.26
N ALA A 60 9.72 3.24 -1.21
CA ALA A 60 10.99 3.93 -1.36
C ALA A 60 11.28 4.86 -0.16
N VAL A 61 10.28 5.58 0.33
CA VAL A 61 10.39 6.39 1.55
C VAL A 61 10.73 5.52 2.76
N VAL A 62 10.08 4.36 2.91
CA VAL A 62 10.40 3.41 3.99
C VAL A 62 11.85 2.92 3.90
N ARG A 63 12.32 2.53 2.70
CA ARG A 63 13.72 2.12 2.50
C ARG A 63 14.71 3.25 2.79
N ALA A 64 14.38 4.48 2.39
CA ALA A 64 15.22 5.64 2.67
C ALA A 64 15.30 5.91 4.18
N SER A 65 14.19 5.77 4.90
CA SER A 65 14.15 5.86 6.35
C SER A 65 14.99 4.78 7.03
N ASP A 66 14.90 3.52 6.60
CA ASP A 66 15.74 2.42 7.12
C ASP A 66 17.23 2.64 6.83
N ALA A 67 17.57 3.13 5.64
CA ALA A 67 18.94 3.50 5.29
C ALA A 67 19.48 4.65 6.15
N MET A 68 18.63 5.64 6.47
CA MET A 68 18.98 6.74 7.38
C MET A 68 19.16 6.24 8.82
N GLU A 69 18.31 5.35 9.31
CA GLU A 69 18.47 4.75 10.64
C GLU A 69 19.76 3.92 10.74
N ARG A 70 20.10 3.13 9.71
CA ARG A 70 21.38 2.43 9.64
C ARG A 70 22.57 3.38 9.65
N LYS A 71 22.52 4.48 8.90
CA LYS A 71 23.57 5.52 8.89
C LYS A 71 23.74 6.16 10.27
N LEU A 72 22.66 6.40 11.00
CA LEU A 72 22.74 6.94 12.37
C LEU A 72 23.33 5.93 13.36
N LEU A 73 23.01 4.64 13.21
CA LEU A 73 23.60 3.56 14.01
C LEU A 73 25.10 3.40 13.72
N ASP A 74 25.50 3.48 12.46
CA ASP A 74 26.91 3.36 12.01
C ASP A 74 27.79 4.51 12.53
N ILE A 75 27.24 5.72 12.72
CA ILE A 75 27.97 6.86 13.31
C ILE A 75 28.11 6.75 14.84
N ARG A 76 27.25 5.97 15.50
CA ARG A 76 27.19 5.88 16.97
C ARG A 76 28.01 4.72 17.55
N VAL A 77 28.48 3.80 16.70
CA VAL A 77 29.35 2.66 17.06
C VAL A 77 30.81 3.00 16.84
#